data_AF-A0A7K1YZI6-F1
#
_entry.id   AF-A0A7K1YZI6-F1
#
_cell.length_a   1.000
_cell.length_b   1.000
_cell.length_c   1.000
_cell.angle_alpha   90.00
_cell.angle_beta   90.00
_cell.angle_gamma   90.00
#
_symmetry.space_group_name_H-M   'P 1'
#
loop_
_entity.id
_entity.type
_entity.pdbx_description
1 polymer ?
#
loop_
_entity_poly.entity_id
_entity_poly.type
_entity_poly.pdbx_seq_one_letter_code
_entity_poly.pdbx_strand_id
1 'polypeptide(L)'
;MYAERNRAIAQDIREGMRCMEAAIKYGLTQPSIWRIAHAQGVDMSGRRGSAGHRERPRERDRERNRQIVQDLKAGMSRKEAATKYGLGRTRIGEIARQGEELTQIDLFQPSKPTSPRLHPEDG
;
A
#
# COMPACT_ATOMS: atom_id res chain seq x y z
N MET A 1 7.08 32.13 27.25
CA MET A 1 8.02 31.12 26.72
C MET A 1 7.41 30.00 25.87
N TYR A 2 6.13 30.01 25.50
CA TYR A 2 5.55 28.95 24.63
C TYR A 2 5.50 29.29 23.13
N ALA A 3 5.75 30.55 22.77
CA ALA A 3 5.63 31.02 21.40
C ALA A 3 6.71 30.46 20.47
N GLU A 4 7.96 30.35 20.93
CA GLU A 4 9.07 29.86 20.11
C GLU A 4 8.91 28.37 19.77
N ARG A 5 8.56 27.55 20.76
CA ARG A 5 8.26 26.13 20.54
C ARG A 5 7.10 25.93 19.56
N ASN A 6 6.06 26.76 19.67
CA ASN A 6 4.90 26.68 18.77
C ASN A 6 5.24 27.08 17.33
N ARG A 7 6.11 28.09 17.15
CA ARG A 7 6.63 28.48 15.84
C ARG A 7 7.49 27.37 15.23
N ALA A 8 8.36 26.75 16.02
CA ALA A 8 9.19 25.63 15.57
C ALA A 8 8.33 24.44 15.12
N ILE A 9 7.32 24.06 15.91
CA ILE A 9 6.36 23.00 15.54
C ILE A 9 5.67 23.34 14.21
N ALA A 10 5.17 24.56 14.05
CA ALA A 10 4.47 24.96 12.83
C ALA A 10 5.39 24.99 11.60
N GLN A 11 6.66 25.36 11.79
CA GLN A 11 7.67 25.34 10.73
C GLN A 11 7.98 23.92 10.28
N ASP A 12 8.29 23.02 11.21
CA ASP A 12 8.56 21.61 10.91
C ASP A 12 7.39 20.96 10.14
N ILE A 13 6.15 21.23 10.56
CA ILE A 13 4.96 20.75 9.85
C ILE A 13 4.88 21.38 8.46
N ARG A 14 5.14 22.69 8.30
CA ARG A 14 5.14 23.36 6.99
C ARG A 14 6.16 22.74 6.04
N GLU A 15 7.34 22.38 6.53
CA GLU A 15 8.44 21.75 5.79
C GLU A 15 8.15 20.29 5.37
N GLY A 16 7.11 19.66 5.93
CA GLY A 16 6.68 18.32 5.52
C GLY A 16 6.63 17.29 6.64
N MET A 17 7.06 17.64 7.86
CA MET A 17 7.02 16.71 9.00
C MET A 17 5.59 16.27 9.30
N ARG A 18 5.41 14.98 9.62
CA ARG A 18 4.10 14.46 10.01
C ARG A 18 3.78 14.79 11.46
N CYS A 19 2.49 14.95 11.76
CA CYS A 19 2.03 15.25 13.13
C CYS A 19 2.48 14.23 14.17
N MET A 20 2.65 12.96 13.79
CA MET A 20 3.14 11.91 14.69
C MET A 20 4.64 12.06 14.99
N GLU A 21 5.44 12.43 13.99
CA GLU A 21 6.87 12.68 14.16
C GLU A 21 7.09 13.93 15.02
N ALA A 22 6.33 15.00 14.77
CA ALA A 22 6.35 16.19 15.59
C ALA A 22 5.88 15.91 17.03
N ALA A 23 4.86 15.06 17.22
CA ALA A 23 4.41 14.65 18.55
C ALA A 23 5.52 13.98 19.36
N ILE A 24 6.30 13.09 18.72
CA ILE A 24 7.45 12.41 19.35
C ILE A 24 8.57 13.43 19.62
N LYS A 25 8.96 14.23 18.62
CA LYS A 25 10.06 15.21 18.71
C LYS A 25 9.84 16.24 19.83
N TYR A 26 8.60 16.71 19.98
CA TYR A 26 8.27 17.78 20.93
C TYR A 26 7.63 17.27 22.23
N GLY A 27 7.45 15.96 22.39
CA GLY A 27 6.83 15.36 23.59
C GLY A 27 5.38 15.80 23.80
N LEU A 28 4.65 16.05 22.72
CA LEU A 28 3.26 16.54 22.75
C LEU A 28 2.31 15.53 22.14
N THR A 29 1.04 15.59 22.52
CA THR A 29 0.01 14.75 21.90
C THR A 29 -0.29 15.24 20.48
N GLN A 30 -0.62 14.33 19.56
CA GLN A 30 -1.00 14.69 18.18
C GLN A 30 -2.10 15.77 18.09
N PRO A 31 -3.16 15.75 18.93
CA PRO A 31 -4.15 16.83 18.95
C PRO A 31 -3.58 18.20 19.36
N SER A 32 -2.54 18.21 20.19
CA SER A 32 -1.86 19.44 20.61
C SER A 32 -1.01 20.03 19.47
N ILE A 33 -0.29 19.17 18.72
CA ILE A 33 0.41 19.58 17.50
C ILE A 33 -0.58 20.19 16.50
N TRP A 34 -1.74 19.55 16.31
CA TRP A 34 -2.77 20.04 15.42
C TRP A 34 -3.30 21.42 15.84
N ARG A 35 -3.60 21.63 17.13
CA ARG A 35 -4.04 22.95 17.62
C ARG A 35 -2.97 24.02 17.43
N ILE A 36 -1.71 23.69 17.69
CA ILE A 36 -0.58 24.62 17.55
C ILE A 36 -0.39 25.04 16.10
N ALA A 37 -0.32 24.09 15.17
CA ALA A 37 -0.10 24.39 13.76
C ALA A 37 -1.31 25.11 13.13
N HIS A 38 -2.55 24.78 13.53
CA HIS A 38 -3.74 25.52 13.11
C HIS A 38 -3.74 26.97 13.62
N ALA A 39 -3.36 27.19 14.88
CA ALA A 39 -3.22 28.54 15.45
C ALA A 39 -2.14 29.38 14.75
N GLN A 40 -1.19 28.74 14.04
CA GLN A 40 -0.14 29.38 13.24
C GLN A 40 -0.51 29.47 11.75
N GLY A 41 -1.77 29.18 11.38
CA GLY A 41 -2.26 29.28 10.01
C GLY A 41 -1.71 28.22 9.05
N VAL A 42 -1.20 27.10 9.57
CA VAL A 42 -0.73 25.99 8.74
C VAL A 42 -1.94 25.15 8.32
N ASP A 43 -2.23 25.12 7.02
CA ASP A 43 -3.24 24.22 6.47
C ASP A 43 -2.78 22.76 6.58
N MET A 44 -3.52 22.00 7.39
CA MET A 44 -3.31 20.59 7.65
C MET A 44 -4.49 19.73 7.17
N SER A 45 -5.35 20.28 6.31
CA SER A 45 -6.53 19.61 5.75
C SER A 45 -6.20 18.27 5.06
N GLY A 46 -4.98 18.09 4.55
CA GLY A 46 -4.47 16.81 4.01
C GLY A 46 -3.52 16.02 4.93
N ARG A 47 -3.28 16.49 6.16
CA ARG A 47 -2.24 15.96 7.07
C ARG A 47 -2.80 15.42 8.39
N ARG A 48 -4.13 15.44 8.56
CA ARG A 48 -4.81 14.70 9.64
C ARG A 48 -4.50 13.21 9.47
N GLY A 49 -4.11 12.59 10.57
CA GLY A 49 -3.56 11.24 10.62
C GLY A 49 -4.34 10.20 9.81
N SER A 50 -3.59 9.19 9.36
CA SER A 50 -4.11 7.94 8.82
C SER A 50 -4.69 7.98 7.41
N ALA A 51 -4.15 8.80 6.49
CA ALA A 51 -4.27 8.52 5.07
C ALA A 51 -3.36 7.33 4.70
N GLY A 52 -3.79 6.14 5.11
CA GLY A 52 -3.26 4.83 4.73
C GLY A 52 -1.82 4.54 5.16
N HIS A 53 -1.63 3.47 5.93
CA HIS A 53 -0.57 2.54 5.57
C HIS A 53 -0.84 2.02 4.14
N ARG A 54 -0.64 2.84 3.11
CA ARG A 54 -0.02 2.32 1.90
C ARG A 54 1.46 2.32 2.23
N GLU A 55 1.85 1.43 3.16
CA GLU A 55 3.19 0.87 3.05
C GLU A 55 3.30 0.48 1.58
N ARG A 56 4.30 1.03 0.87
CA ARG A 56 4.65 0.52 -0.45
C ARG A 56 4.64 -1.01 -0.29
N PRO A 57 3.88 -1.76 -1.11
CA PRO A 57 3.77 -3.20 -0.92
C PRO A 57 5.20 -3.72 -0.77
N ARG A 58 5.48 -4.37 0.37
CA ARG A 58 6.82 -4.92 0.63
C ARG A 58 7.16 -5.79 -0.57
N GLU A 59 8.43 -5.91 -0.92
CA GLU A 59 8.84 -6.70 -2.10
C GLU A 59 8.21 -8.10 -2.11
N ARG A 60 8.11 -8.72 -0.93
CA ARG A 60 7.38 -9.96 -0.67
C ARG A 60 5.89 -9.93 -1.06
N ASP A 61 5.20 -8.82 -0.82
CA ASP A 61 3.81 -8.65 -1.23
C ASP A 61 3.67 -8.50 -2.75
N ARG A 62 4.64 -7.87 -3.42
CA ARG A 62 4.64 -7.74 -4.89
C ARG A 62 4.79 -9.12 -5.54
N GLU A 63 5.72 -9.92 -5.04
CA GLU A 63 5.95 -11.26 -5.55
C GLU A 63 4.74 -12.17 -5.35
N ARG A 64 4.17 -12.19 -4.13
CA ARG A 64 2.94 -12.92 -3.85
C ARG A 64 1.78 -12.47 -4.75
N ASN A 65 1.62 -11.16 -4.95
CA ASN A 65 0.55 -10.62 -5.79
C ASN A 65 0.72 -11.03 -7.27
N ARG A 66 1.96 -11.07 -7.79
CA ARG A 66 2.24 -11.58 -9.14
C ARG A 66 1.82 -13.04 -9.30
N GLN A 67 2.17 -13.89 -8.32
CA GLN A 67 1.78 -15.31 -8.34
C GLN A 67 0.26 -15.48 -8.26
N ILE A 68 -0.43 -14.69 -7.41
CA ILE A 68 -1.90 -14.68 -7.35
C ILE A 68 -2.50 -14.34 -8.72
N VAL A 69 -1.98 -13.33 -9.41
CA VAL A 69 -2.48 -12.94 -10.75
C VAL A 69 -2.23 -14.05 -11.78
N GLN A 70 -1.08 -14.72 -11.74
CA GLN A 70 -0.77 -15.85 -12.63
C GLN A 70 -1.71 -17.05 -12.39
N ASP A 71 -1.93 -17.43 -11.13
CA ASP A 71 -2.84 -18.51 -10.77
C ASP A 71 -4.29 -18.21 -11.22
N LEU A 72 -4.76 -16.98 -10.99
CA LEU A 72 -6.08 -16.55 -11.46
C LEU A 72 -6.19 -16.57 -12.99
N LYS A 73 -5.13 -16.20 -13.72
CA LYS A 73 -5.07 -16.29 -15.20
C LYS A 73 -5.03 -17.73 -15.70
N ALA A 74 -4.44 -18.65 -14.94
CA ALA A 74 -4.45 -20.08 -15.24
C ALA A 74 -5.81 -20.75 -14.99
N GLY A 75 -6.82 -19.99 -14.56
CA GLY A 75 -8.19 -20.47 -14.32
C GLY A 75 -8.49 -20.82 -12.86
N MET A 76 -7.57 -20.56 -11.92
CA MET A 76 -7.85 -20.76 -10.49
C MET A 76 -8.96 -19.81 -10.03
N SER A 77 -9.92 -20.33 -9.26
CA SER A 77 -10.99 -19.49 -8.75
C SER A 77 -10.50 -18.55 -7.66
N ARG A 78 -11.15 -17.39 -7.52
CA ARG A 78 -10.85 -16.43 -6.44
C ARG A 78 -11.01 -17.04 -5.04
N LYS A 79 -11.83 -18.09 -4.90
CA LYS A 79 -12.04 -18.82 -3.64
C LYS A 79 -10.83 -19.69 -3.31
N GLU A 80 -10.32 -20.42 -4.30
CA GLU A 80 -9.13 -21.26 -4.14
C GLU A 80 -7.88 -20.41 -3.89
N ALA A 81 -7.72 -19.29 -4.61
CA ALA A 81 -6.63 -18.35 -4.38
C ALA A 81 -6.67 -17.73 -2.97
N ALA A 82 -7.87 -17.39 -2.46
CA ALA A 82 -8.03 -16.89 -1.10
C ALA A 82 -7.55 -17.90 -0.05
N THR A 83 -7.89 -19.18 -0.23
CA THR A 83 -7.45 -20.26 0.66
C THR A 83 -5.94 -20.53 0.53
N LYS A 84 -5.41 -20.64 -0.70
CA LYS A 84 -4.00 -20.93 -0.97
C LYS A 84 -3.06 -19.86 -0.41
N TYR A 85 -3.45 -18.59 -0.53
CA TYR A 85 -2.61 -17.46 -0.11
C TYR A 85 -2.98 -16.86 1.25
N GLY A 86 -4.01 -17.41 1.92
CA GLY A 86 -4.47 -16.91 3.22
C GLY A 86 -4.99 -15.48 3.18
N LEU A 87 -5.58 -15.06 2.05
CA LEU A 87 -6.05 -13.69 1.83
C LEU A 87 -7.57 -13.63 1.74
N GLY A 88 -8.16 -12.53 2.20
CA GLY A 88 -9.59 -12.28 2.05
C GLY A 88 -10.01 -12.14 0.58
N ARG A 89 -11.24 -12.57 0.26
CA ARG A 89 -11.81 -12.51 -1.11
C ARG A 89 -11.76 -11.09 -1.71
N THR A 90 -12.02 -10.07 -0.89
CA THR A 90 -11.92 -8.65 -1.29
C THR A 90 -10.50 -8.30 -1.74
N ARG A 91 -9.49 -8.76 -0.98
CA ARG A 91 -8.08 -8.49 -1.28
C ARG A 91 -7.64 -9.19 -2.56
N ILE A 92 -8.08 -10.42 -2.80
CA ILE A 92 -7.86 -11.13 -4.06
C ILE A 92 -8.49 -10.36 -5.24
N GLY A 93 -9.70 -9.83 -5.07
CA GLY A 93 -10.36 -9.00 -6.09
C GLY A 93 -9.64 -7.69 -6.40
N GLU A 94 -9.05 -7.05 -5.38
CA GLU A 94 -8.19 -5.87 -5.57
C GLU A 94 -6.90 -6.21 -6.30
N ILE A 95 -6.24 -7.31 -5.93
CA ILE A 95 -5.00 -7.76 -6.57
C ILE A 95 -5.26 -8.11 -8.04
N ALA A 96 -6.37 -8.77 -8.35
CA ALA A 96 -6.75 -9.07 -9.72
C ALA A 96 -6.92 -7.79 -10.56
N ARG A 97 -7.64 -6.78 -10.04
CA ARG A 97 -7.80 -5.48 -10.71
C ARG A 97 -6.47 -4.72 -10.88
N GLN A 98 -5.61 -4.73 -9.85
CA GLN A 98 -4.29 -4.09 -9.91
C GLN A 98 -3.32 -4.83 -10.85
N GLY A 99 -3.47 -6.14 -10.98
CA GLY A 99 -2.68 -6.97 -11.88
C GLY A 99 -2.95 -6.71 -13.36
N GLU A 100 -4.19 -6.39 -13.73
CA GLU A 100 -4.54 -5.98 -15.10
C GLU A 100 -3.78 -4.70 -15.52
N GLU A 101 -3.63 -3.73 -14.62
CA GLU A 101 -2.91 -2.48 -14.87
C GLU A 101 -1.38 -2.69 -15.02
N LEU A 102 -0.80 -3.62 -14.25
CA LEU A 102 0.62 -3.99 -14.36
C LEU A 102 0.94 -4.76 -15.65
N THR A 103 -0.04 -5.46 -16.22
CA THR A 103 0.17 -6.25 -17.44
C THR A 103 0.22 -5.42 -18.73
N GLN A 104 -0.13 -4.12 -18.66
CA GLN A 104 0.03 -3.21 -19.79
C GLN A 104 1.48 -2.70 -19.93
N ILE A 105 2.29 -2.79 -18.87
CA ILE A 105 3.70 -2.34 -18.85
C ILE A 105 4.66 -3.48 -19.25
N ASP A 106 4.33 -4.73 -18.92
CA ASP A 106 5.15 -5.91 -19.26
C ASP A 106 4.76 -6.58 -20.60
N LEU A 107 3.89 -5.96 -21.41
CA LEU A 107 3.53 -6.46 -22.76
C LEU A 107 4.64 -6.24 -23.82
N PHE A 108 5.90 -6.09 -23.38
CA PHE A 108 7.10 -6.23 -24.19
C PHE A 108 7.99 -7.34 -23.63
N GLN A 109 7.52 -8.58 -23.73
CA GLN A 109 8.38 -9.75 -23.80
C GLN A 109 7.85 -10.63 -24.94
N PRO A 110 8.55 -10.72 -26.08
CA PRO A 110 8.10 -11.50 -27.21
C PRO A 110 8.35 -12.98 -26.96
N SER A 111 7.32 -13.80 -27.21
CA SER A 111 7.41 -15.18 -27.74
C SER A 111 8.11 -16.22 -26.83
N LYS A 112 7.65 -17.47 -26.63
CA LYS A 112 6.91 -18.40 -27.48
C LYS A 112 6.71 -19.72 -26.65
N PRO A 113 6.15 -20.82 -27.18
CA PRO A 113 4.93 -21.40 -26.62
C PRO A 113 5.10 -22.86 -26.15
N THR A 114 3.95 -23.47 -25.85
CA THR A 114 3.58 -24.89 -26.09
C THR A 114 3.60 -25.80 -24.86
N SER A 115 2.39 -26.10 -24.40
CA SER A 115 2.06 -27.27 -23.58
C SER A 115 2.51 -28.57 -24.25
N PRO A 116 2.67 -29.64 -23.46
CA PRO A 116 2.03 -30.90 -23.84
C PRO A 116 1.19 -31.49 -22.70
N ARG A 117 -0.11 -31.59 -23.00
CA ARG A 117 -1.03 -32.74 -22.84
C ARG A 117 -0.90 -33.63 -21.59
N LEU A 118 -1.99 -33.70 -20.83
CA LEU A 118 -2.26 -34.66 -19.74
C LEU A 118 -2.49 -36.10 -20.25
N HIS A 119 -1.86 -37.05 -19.52
CA HIS A 119 -2.28 -38.40 -19.06
C HIS A 119 -2.49 -39.57 -20.05
N PRO A 120 -2.48 -40.85 -19.57
CA PRO A 120 -2.47 -41.35 -18.17
C PRO A 120 -1.44 -42.48 -17.86
N GLU A 121 -1.42 -42.84 -16.58
CA GLU A 121 -0.89 -44.09 -16.02
C GLU A 121 -1.70 -45.33 -16.52
N ASP A 122 -1.14 -46.52 -16.30
CA ASP A 122 -1.71 -47.89 -16.40
C ASP A 122 -1.65 -48.62 -17.76
N GLY A 123 -0.85 -49.71 -17.76
CA GLY A 123 -0.73 -50.72 -18.83
C GLY A 123 0.57 -51.51 -18.76
#